data_AF-A0A660VJG7-F1
#
_entry.id   AF-A0A660VJG7-F1
#
_cell.length_a   1.000
_cell.length_b   1.000
_cell.length_c   1.000
_cell.angle_alpha   90.00
_cell.angle_beta   90.00
_cell.angle_gamma   90.00
#
_symmetry.space_group_name_H-M   'P 1'
#
loop_
_entity.id
_entity.type
_entity.pdbx_description
1 polymer ?
#
loop_
_entity_poly.entity_id
_entity_poly.type
_entity_poly.pdbx_seq_one_letter_code
_entity_poly.pdbx_strand_id
1 'polypeptide(L)'
;MPSEPLPQRQGVTLRITADLSTKRVLCDFLLRVFPGGGSLKDILAKMPKVRRRQIFEQPLSQILRGIKIDPARFRLENLNDIQKPALVHVEGTYEGLMTKRKDGGYEVRLCVPSVQIGYRLGGKPERKFCAYRPTLDYDYQEVTLLLGRYRPVGKLPDVRIVTDFGAFILKCVHNREKNSIKVMRYFTVLPFRLEASRFKEVLDFCGRVSEAEGLYLLVK
;
A
#
# COMPACT_ATOMS: atom_id res chain seq x y z
N MET A 1 14.93 -35.03 8.20
CA MET A 1 14.70 -34.22 9.41
C MET A 1 13.25 -33.74 9.40
N PRO A 2 12.47 -33.89 10.47
CA PRO A 2 11.11 -33.35 10.51
C PRO A 2 11.20 -31.82 10.40
N SER A 3 10.58 -31.25 9.37
CA SER A 3 10.54 -29.80 9.19
C SER A 3 9.68 -29.22 10.31
N GLU A 4 10.29 -28.42 11.18
CA GLU A 4 9.53 -27.68 12.18
C GLU A 4 8.35 -26.93 11.54
N PRO A 5 7.20 -26.88 12.23
CA PRO A 5 6.04 -26.18 11.72
C PRO A 5 6.38 -24.72 11.45
N LEU A 6 5.91 -24.22 10.31
CA LEU A 6 5.96 -22.79 9.99
C LEU A 6 5.47 -21.99 11.20
N PRO A 7 6.17 -20.91 11.62
CA PRO A 7 5.58 -19.99 12.58
C PRO A 7 4.25 -19.51 12.00
N GLN A 8 3.15 -19.90 12.63
CA GLN A 8 1.81 -19.70 12.08
C GLN A 8 1.49 -18.21 11.90
N ARG A 9 2.19 -17.32 12.62
CA ARG A 9 1.98 -15.87 12.57
C ARG A 9 3.31 -15.14 12.49
N GLN A 10 3.45 -14.33 11.46
CA GLN A 10 4.61 -13.45 11.26
C GLN A 10 4.19 -12.00 11.53
N GLY A 11 5.08 -11.23 12.16
CA GLY A 11 4.87 -9.81 12.45
C GLY A 11 5.04 -8.97 11.19
N VAL A 12 4.08 -8.07 10.96
CA VAL A 12 4.08 -7.11 9.86
C VAL A 12 3.88 -5.72 10.42
N THR A 13 4.78 -4.80 10.08
CA THR A 13 4.61 -3.37 10.38
C THR A 13 4.38 -2.64 9.08
N LEU A 14 3.32 -1.83 9.00
CA LEU A 14 2.98 -1.06 7.81
C LEU A 14 2.84 0.42 8.16
N ARG A 15 3.47 1.26 7.34
CA ARG A 15 3.37 2.72 7.37
C ARG A 15 2.85 3.19 6.01
N ILE A 16 1.75 3.92 6.01
CA ILE A 16 1.14 4.50 4.82
C ILE A 16 1.16 6.01 4.96
N THR A 17 1.77 6.69 3.99
CA THR A 17 1.68 8.14 3.88
C THR A 17 0.48 8.47 3.01
N ALA A 18 -0.50 9.16 3.59
CA ALA A 18 -1.70 9.59 2.90
C ALA A 18 -1.72 11.12 2.83
N ASP A 19 -1.74 11.64 1.60
CA ASP A 19 -2.13 13.02 1.40
C ASP A 19 -3.65 13.14 1.53
N LEU A 20 -4.08 13.67 2.68
CA LEU A 20 -5.48 13.85 3.03
C LEU A 20 -6.04 15.20 2.56
N SER A 21 -5.19 16.07 2.00
CA SER A 21 -5.65 17.35 1.45
C SER A 21 -6.36 17.18 0.09
N THR A 22 -6.13 16.06 -0.60
CA THR A 22 -6.53 15.81 -2.00
C THR A 22 -7.54 14.67 -2.18
N LYS A 23 -7.74 13.78 -1.19
CA LYS A 23 -8.62 12.59 -1.31
C LYS A 23 -10.10 12.89 -1.06
N ARG A 24 -10.79 13.34 -2.10
CA ARG A 24 -12.22 13.71 -2.13
C ARG A 24 -13.18 12.64 -1.57
N VAL A 25 -12.91 11.35 -1.77
CA VAL A 25 -13.80 10.25 -1.30
C VAL A 25 -13.85 10.14 0.22
N LEU A 26 -12.72 10.36 0.91
CA LEU A 26 -12.70 10.42 2.37
C LEU A 26 -13.24 11.77 2.88
N CYS A 27 -12.96 12.86 2.14
CA CYS A 27 -13.52 14.19 2.44
C CYS A 27 -15.05 14.18 2.38
N ASP A 28 -15.66 13.64 1.32
CA ASP A 28 -17.12 13.67 1.12
C ASP A 28 -17.86 12.82 2.17
N PHE A 29 -17.29 11.68 2.60
CA PHE A 29 -17.85 10.88 3.68
C PHE A 29 -17.75 11.62 5.04
N LEU A 30 -16.59 12.22 5.35
CA LEU A 30 -16.36 12.85 6.64
C LEU A 30 -17.01 14.24 6.77
N LEU A 31 -17.13 15.00 5.68
CA LEU A 31 -17.82 16.29 5.63
C LEU A 31 -19.36 16.14 5.77
N ARG A 32 -19.93 15.00 5.37
CA ARG A 32 -21.33 14.67 5.63
C ARG A 32 -21.62 14.34 7.09
N VAL A 33 -20.64 13.79 7.80
CA VAL A 33 -20.76 13.42 9.21
C VAL A 33 -20.44 14.61 10.14
N PHE A 34 -19.61 15.55 9.67
CA PHE A 34 -19.26 16.78 10.40
C PHE A 34 -19.40 18.00 9.47
N PRO A 35 -20.57 18.65 9.43
CA PRO A 35 -20.80 19.82 8.60
C PRO A 35 -20.13 21.04 9.25
N GLY A 36 -18.83 21.17 9.03
CA GLY A 36 -18.03 22.34 9.40
C GLY A 36 -16.92 22.50 8.37
N GLY A 37 -16.92 23.61 7.65
CA GLY A 37 -15.99 23.87 6.55
C GLY A 37 -14.53 23.98 7.00
N GLY A 38 -13.83 22.85 7.08
CA GLY A 38 -12.40 22.75 7.42
C GLY A 38 -11.72 21.63 6.64
N SER A 39 -10.38 21.60 6.65
CA SER A 39 -9.63 20.53 5.97
C SER A 39 -9.88 19.18 6.66
N LEU A 40 -9.77 18.09 5.90
CA LEU A 40 -9.97 16.74 6.43
C LEU A 40 -9.06 16.43 7.63
N LYS A 41 -7.84 16.99 7.62
CA LYS A 41 -6.86 16.83 8.69
C LYS A 41 -7.31 17.53 9.98
N ASP A 42 -7.90 18.72 9.86
CA ASP A 42 -8.43 19.47 11.01
C ASP A 42 -9.62 18.77 11.65
N ILE A 43 -10.51 18.20 10.82
CA ILE A 43 -11.64 17.41 11.30
C ILE A 43 -11.13 16.17 12.05
N LEU A 44 -10.19 15.42 11.45
CA LEU A 44 -9.60 14.24 12.08
C LEU A 44 -8.84 14.57 13.37
N ALA A 45 -8.10 15.69 13.41
CA ALA A 45 -7.37 16.14 14.60
C ALA A 45 -8.29 16.33 15.81
N LYS A 46 -9.50 16.88 15.59
CA LYS A 46 -10.51 17.12 16.62
C LYS A 46 -11.28 15.85 17.04
N MET A 47 -11.13 14.73 16.33
CA MET A 47 -11.85 13.50 16.65
C MET A 47 -11.22 12.69 17.78
N PRO A 48 -12.04 12.01 18.63
CA PRO A 48 -11.55 11.00 19.57
C PRO A 48 -10.73 9.93 18.87
N LYS A 49 -9.66 9.46 19.52
CA LYS A 49 -8.71 8.46 18.97
C LYS A 49 -9.42 7.20 18.47
N VAL A 50 -10.45 6.74 19.17
CA VAL A 50 -11.23 5.55 18.81
C VAL A 50 -11.98 5.74 17.50
N ARG A 51 -12.64 6.90 17.31
CA ARG A 51 -13.36 7.21 16.06
C ARG A 51 -12.40 7.39 14.89
N ARG A 52 -11.26 8.06 15.10
CA ARG A 52 -10.20 8.13 14.08
C ARG A 52 -9.80 6.75 13.61
N ARG A 53 -9.53 5.82 14.53
CA ARG A 53 -9.15 4.44 14.18
C ARG A 53 -10.21 3.78 13.30
N GLN A 54 -11.48 3.82 13.70
CA GLN A 54 -12.58 3.18 12.97
C GLN A 54 -12.69 3.63 11.51
N ILE A 55 -12.47 4.93 11.25
CA ILE A 55 -12.48 5.52 9.89
C ILE A 55 -11.44 4.88 8.97
N PHE A 56 -10.26 4.56 9.50
CA PHE A 56 -9.16 3.99 8.72
C PHE A 56 -9.13 2.47 8.76
N GLU A 57 -9.57 1.85 9.85
CA GLU A 57 -9.51 0.40 10.08
C GLU A 57 -10.32 -0.38 9.04
N GLN A 58 -11.52 0.08 8.69
CA GLN A 58 -12.35 -0.59 7.69
C GLN A 58 -11.72 -0.56 6.28
N PRO A 59 -11.33 0.61 5.70
CA PRO A 59 -10.59 0.65 4.44
C PRO A 59 -9.28 -0.14 4.47
N LEU A 60 -8.51 -0.04 5.57
CA LEU A 60 -7.25 -0.75 5.69
C LEU A 60 -7.44 -2.26 5.77
N SER A 61 -8.48 -2.76 6.44
CA SER A 61 -8.75 -4.19 6.53
C SER A 61 -9.05 -4.83 5.16
N GLN A 62 -9.69 -4.08 4.26
CA GLN A 62 -9.94 -4.50 2.88
C GLN A 62 -8.64 -4.57 2.07
N ILE A 63 -7.76 -3.60 2.29
CA ILE A 63 -6.48 -3.47 1.60
C ILE A 63 -5.47 -4.50 2.13
N LEU A 64 -5.47 -4.76 3.44
CA LEU A 64 -4.55 -5.63 4.17
C LEU A 64 -5.18 -6.99 4.44
N ARG A 65 -5.91 -7.53 3.45
CA ARG A 65 -6.68 -8.77 3.59
C ARG A 65 -5.80 -9.90 4.16
N GLY A 66 -6.22 -10.44 5.29
CA GLY A 66 -5.52 -11.51 6.02
C GLY A 66 -4.60 -11.03 7.14
N ILE A 67 -4.23 -9.73 7.18
CA ILE A 67 -3.47 -9.16 8.30
C ILE A 67 -4.41 -8.81 9.45
N LYS A 68 -4.18 -9.44 10.60
CA LYS A 68 -4.84 -9.09 11.85
C LYS A 68 -4.11 -7.91 12.49
N ILE A 69 -4.70 -6.72 12.37
CA ILE A 69 -4.16 -5.46 12.93
C ILE A 69 -4.27 -5.51 14.46
N ASP A 70 -3.22 -5.09 15.16
CA ASP A 70 -3.25 -4.84 16.61
C ASP A 70 -3.87 -3.45 16.88
N PRO A 71 -5.06 -3.38 17.50
CA PRO A 71 -5.74 -2.09 17.74
C PRO A 71 -4.96 -1.14 18.65
N ALA A 72 -4.06 -1.65 19.50
CA ALA A 72 -3.23 -0.84 20.39
C ALA A 72 -2.03 -0.22 19.65
N ARG A 73 -1.63 -0.81 18.53
CA ARG A 73 -0.50 -0.37 17.69
C ARG A 73 -0.93 0.48 16.48
N PHE A 74 -2.21 0.84 16.39
CA PHE A 74 -2.69 1.80 15.41
C PHE A 74 -2.35 3.24 15.82
N ARG A 75 -1.66 3.98 14.95
CA ARG A 75 -1.30 5.39 15.14
C ARG A 75 -1.62 6.20 13.89
N LEU A 76 -2.10 7.41 14.12
CA LEU A 76 -2.35 8.40 13.08
C LEU A 76 -1.61 9.68 13.45
N GLU A 77 -0.56 9.98 12.71
CA GLU A 77 0.43 11.02 12.97
C GLU A 77 0.30 12.17 11.95
N ASN A 78 0.94 13.30 12.23
CA ASN A 78 0.97 14.50 11.39
C ASN A 78 -0.40 15.13 11.07
N LEU A 79 -1.43 14.90 11.90
CA LEU A 79 -2.75 15.53 11.70
C LEU A 79 -2.72 17.03 11.96
N ASN A 80 -1.93 17.48 12.93
CA ASN A 80 -1.85 18.89 13.33
C ASN A 80 -0.82 19.70 12.52
N ASP A 81 -0.01 19.02 11.71
CA ASP A 81 1.03 19.66 10.88
C ASP A 81 0.51 19.77 9.45
N ILE A 82 0.13 20.98 9.03
CA ILE A 82 -0.44 21.22 7.71
C ILE A 82 0.58 21.01 6.58
N GLN A 83 1.88 21.12 6.88
CA GLN A 83 2.97 21.01 5.90
C GLN A 83 3.37 19.56 5.61
N LYS A 84 2.93 18.60 6.44
CA LYS A 84 3.28 17.19 6.27
C LYS A 84 2.06 16.35 5.89
N PRO A 85 2.17 15.34 5.01
CA PRO A 85 1.07 14.40 4.78
C PRO A 85 0.74 13.62 6.06
N ALA A 86 -0.50 13.15 6.18
CA ALA A 86 -0.89 12.32 7.31
C ALA A 86 -0.17 10.96 7.22
N LEU A 87 0.28 10.45 8.36
CA LEU A 87 0.96 9.17 8.41
C LEU A 87 0.13 8.18 9.22
N VAL A 88 -0.28 7.10 8.57
CA VAL A 88 -0.97 5.98 9.20
C VAL A 88 0.07 4.91 9.50
N HIS A 89 0.20 4.52 10.76
CA HIS A 89 1.09 3.46 11.18
C HIS A 89 0.28 2.35 11.86
N VAL A 90 0.46 1.12 11.40
CA VAL A 90 -0.19 -0.07 11.94
C VAL A 90 0.82 -1.19 12.11
N GLU A 91 0.65 -1.97 13.17
CA GLU A 91 1.34 -3.25 13.35
C GLU A 91 0.28 -4.35 13.40
N GLY A 92 0.62 -5.52 12.88
CA GLY A 92 -0.29 -6.66 12.85
C GLY A 92 0.44 -7.97 12.65
N THR A 93 -0.35 -9.04 12.57
CA THR A 93 0.15 -10.40 12.29
C THR A 93 -0.52 -10.96 11.06
N TYR A 94 0.24 -11.68 10.24
CA TYR A 94 -0.32 -12.33 9.04
C TYR A 94 -0.12 -13.85 9.09
N GLU A 95 -1.25 -14.55 9.17
CA GLU A 95 -1.34 -16.00 9.05
C GLU A 95 -1.38 -16.34 7.55
N GLY A 96 -0.27 -16.83 7.01
CA GLY A 96 -0.08 -17.02 5.57
C GLY A 96 0.86 -16.03 4.89
N LEU A 97 1.71 -15.33 5.65
CA LEU A 97 2.79 -14.52 5.08
C LEU A 97 3.73 -15.37 4.20
N MET A 98 3.95 -16.63 4.59
CA MET A 98 4.90 -17.55 3.97
C MET A 98 4.19 -18.77 3.39
N THR A 99 4.49 -19.11 2.14
CA THR A 99 4.01 -20.32 1.46
C THR A 99 5.19 -21.25 1.18
N LYS A 100 5.09 -22.52 1.57
CA LYS A 100 6.17 -23.51 1.35
C LYS A 100 6.23 -23.93 -0.13
N ARG A 101 7.43 -24.02 -0.68
CA ARG A 101 7.70 -24.48 -2.04
C ARG A 101 8.11 -25.95 -2.07
N LYS A 102 8.07 -26.56 -3.26
CA LYS A 102 8.51 -27.95 -3.50
C LYS A 102 10.01 -28.17 -3.22
N ASP A 103 10.83 -27.14 -3.41
CA ASP A 103 12.29 -27.17 -3.20
C ASP A 103 12.73 -26.97 -1.73
N GLY A 104 11.76 -26.95 -0.81
CA GLY A 104 11.99 -26.74 0.63
C GLY A 104 12.16 -25.27 1.05
N GLY A 105 12.17 -24.31 0.12
CA GLY A 105 12.15 -22.88 0.45
C GLY A 105 10.74 -22.33 0.69
N TYR A 106 10.67 -21.02 0.91
CA TYR A 106 9.42 -20.32 1.15
C TYR A 106 9.27 -19.07 0.29
N GLU A 107 8.05 -18.81 -0.15
CA GLU A 107 7.64 -17.55 -0.80
C GLU A 107 6.99 -16.66 0.25
N VAL A 108 7.49 -15.44 0.38
CA VAL A 108 7.02 -14.43 1.32
C VAL A 108 6.31 -13.34 0.54
N ARG A 109 5.02 -13.11 0.85
CA ARG A 109 4.26 -12.02 0.25
C ARG A 109 4.81 -10.68 0.72
N LEU A 110 4.91 -9.71 -0.18
CA LEU A 110 5.43 -8.37 0.14
C LEU A 110 4.49 -7.54 1.03
N CYS A 111 3.23 -7.96 1.17
CA CYS A 111 2.20 -7.35 2.03
C CYS A 111 2.00 -5.85 1.83
N VAL A 112 2.37 -5.33 0.66
CA VAL A 112 2.02 -3.97 0.26
C VAL A 112 0.58 -3.93 -0.25
N PRO A 113 -0.24 -2.97 0.21
CA PRO A 113 -1.51 -2.63 -0.44
C PRO A 113 -1.43 -2.60 -1.97
N SER A 114 -2.40 -3.22 -2.66
CA SER A 114 -2.52 -3.05 -4.11
C SER A 114 -3.06 -1.67 -4.46
N VAL A 115 -2.49 -1.02 -5.47
CA VAL A 115 -3.05 0.19 -6.07
C VAL A 115 -4.30 -0.10 -6.89
N GLN A 116 -4.51 -1.36 -7.33
CA GLN A 116 -5.61 -1.77 -8.22
C GLN A 116 -5.74 -0.84 -9.44
N ILE A 117 -4.60 -0.50 -10.05
CA ILE A 117 -4.51 0.56 -11.05
C ILE A 117 -5.41 0.30 -12.27
N GLY A 118 -5.60 -0.96 -12.66
CA GLY A 118 -6.51 -1.33 -13.74
C GLY A 118 -7.96 -0.91 -13.48
N TYR A 119 -8.44 -0.99 -12.23
CA TYR A 119 -9.78 -0.49 -11.87
C TYR A 119 -9.83 1.04 -11.85
N ARG A 120 -8.75 1.70 -11.41
CA ARG A 120 -8.68 3.16 -11.28
C ARG A 120 -8.53 3.88 -12.61
N LEU A 121 -7.70 3.35 -13.50
CA LEU A 121 -7.38 3.97 -14.78
C LEU A 121 -8.11 3.28 -15.93
N GLY A 122 -8.14 1.94 -15.98
CA GLY A 122 -8.49 1.19 -17.20
C GLY A 122 -9.95 1.22 -17.64
N GLY A 123 -10.89 1.68 -16.81
CA GLY A 123 -12.32 1.55 -17.10
C GLY A 123 -12.74 0.09 -17.35
N LYS A 124 -14.00 -0.15 -17.73
CA LYS A 124 -14.39 -1.44 -18.34
C LYS A 124 -13.92 -1.42 -19.81
N PRO A 125 -13.50 -2.56 -20.40
CA PRO A 125 -13.03 -2.64 -21.79
C PRO A 125 -13.96 -2.02 -22.84
N GLU A 126 -15.26 -1.94 -22.53
CA GLU A 126 -16.32 -1.48 -23.43
C GLU A 126 -16.68 0.02 -23.28
N ARG A 127 -16.14 0.72 -22.27
CA ARG A 127 -16.42 2.15 -22.08
C ARG A 127 -15.31 2.98 -22.70
N LYS A 128 -15.68 3.85 -23.65
CA LYS A 128 -14.82 4.97 -24.09
C LYS A 128 -14.25 5.66 -22.85
N PHE A 129 -12.93 5.83 -22.78
CA PHE A 129 -12.25 6.62 -21.75
C PHE A 129 -12.81 8.05 -21.80
N CYS A 130 -13.84 8.34 -21.01
CA CYS A 130 -14.29 9.71 -20.83
C CYS A 130 -13.27 10.37 -19.91
N ALA A 131 -12.43 11.21 -20.52
CA ALA A 131 -11.73 12.34 -19.93
C ALA A 131 -11.45 12.24 -18.42
N TYR A 132 -10.21 11.87 -18.11
CA TYR A 132 -9.42 12.35 -16.98
C TYR A 132 -10.17 13.17 -15.95
N ARG A 133 -10.42 12.57 -14.78
CA ARG A 133 -10.59 13.39 -13.59
C ARG A 133 -9.21 13.83 -13.09
N PRO A 134 -8.98 15.14 -12.88
CA PRO A 134 -7.73 15.65 -12.38
C PRO A 134 -7.66 15.36 -10.87
N THR A 135 -7.05 14.24 -10.52
CA THR A 135 -6.63 13.99 -9.14
C THR A 135 -5.22 13.46 -9.18
N LEU A 136 -4.30 14.19 -8.54
CA LEU A 136 -2.98 13.67 -8.23
C LEU A 136 -3.18 12.49 -7.28
N ASP A 137 -2.98 11.28 -7.80
CA ASP A 137 -2.92 10.09 -6.95
C ASP A 137 -1.47 9.91 -6.56
N TYR A 138 -1.18 10.09 -5.27
CA TYR A 138 0.12 9.83 -4.67
C TYR A 138 -0.06 8.88 -3.49
N ASP A 139 0.75 7.83 -3.44
CA ASP A 139 0.69 6.83 -2.39
C ASP A 139 2.08 6.24 -2.12
N TYR A 140 2.61 6.52 -0.93
CA TYR A 140 3.87 5.96 -0.45
C TYR A 140 3.62 5.05 0.75
N GLN A 141 4.21 3.86 0.69
CA GLN A 141 4.00 2.80 1.66
C GLN A 141 5.33 2.16 2.03
N GLU A 142 5.54 1.94 3.32
CA GLU A 142 6.61 1.12 3.85
C GLU A 142 6.02 -0.07 4.61
N VAL A 143 6.44 -1.27 4.26
CA VAL A 143 6.15 -2.49 5.03
C VAL A 143 7.45 -3.03 5.57
N THR A 144 7.50 -3.39 6.84
CA THR A 144 8.59 -4.16 7.42
C THR A 144 8.09 -5.56 7.74
N LEU A 145 8.72 -6.55 7.12
CA LEU A 145 8.48 -7.97 7.33
C LEU A 145 9.58 -8.51 8.25
N LEU A 146 9.20 -9.03 9.40
CA LEU A 146 10.13 -9.75 10.28
C LEU A 146 10.28 -11.17 9.75
N LEU A 147 11.50 -11.62 9.45
CA LEU A 147 11.72 -12.96 8.87
C LEU A 147 11.98 -14.04 9.93
N GLY A 148 12.18 -13.66 11.18
CA GLY A 148 12.54 -14.58 12.26
C GLY A 148 13.88 -15.28 11.95
N ARG A 149 13.84 -16.59 11.75
CA ARG A 149 15.03 -17.39 11.40
C ARG A 149 15.36 -17.44 9.90
N TYR A 150 14.40 -17.10 9.04
CA TYR A 150 14.56 -17.27 7.60
C TYR A 150 15.41 -16.14 7.02
N ARG A 151 16.17 -16.43 5.96
CA ARG A 151 17.00 -15.46 5.26
C ARG A 151 16.59 -15.33 3.79
N PRO A 152 16.64 -14.12 3.21
CA PRO A 152 16.38 -13.93 1.79
C PRO A 152 17.35 -14.73 0.92
N VAL A 153 16.83 -15.27 -0.17
CA VAL A 153 17.60 -15.99 -1.19
C VAL A 153 17.46 -15.27 -2.52
N GLY A 154 18.59 -15.06 -3.19
CA GLY A 154 18.63 -14.41 -4.50
C GLY A 154 18.52 -12.89 -4.43
N LYS A 155 18.21 -12.28 -5.57
CA LYS A 155 18.10 -10.83 -5.71
C LYS A 155 16.77 -10.35 -5.11
N LEU A 156 16.84 -9.33 -4.26
CA LEU A 156 15.65 -8.66 -3.73
C LEU A 156 14.95 -7.86 -4.85
N PRO A 157 13.61 -7.79 -4.85
CA PRO A 157 12.86 -6.95 -5.78
C PRO A 157 13.32 -5.49 -5.75
N ASP A 158 13.65 -4.96 -6.91
CA ASP A 158 13.93 -3.55 -7.16
C ASP A 158 13.36 -3.21 -8.54
N VAL A 159 12.12 -2.71 -8.54
CA VAL A 159 11.32 -2.42 -9.73
C VAL A 159 11.12 -0.92 -9.82
N ARG A 160 11.40 -0.37 -11.00
CA ARG A 160 11.14 1.03 -11.33
C ARG A 160 10.47 1.11 -12.70
N ILE A 161 9.23 1.59 -12.70
CA ILE A 161 8.42 1.84 -13.88
C ILE A 161 8.14 3.33 -13.90
N VAL A 162 8.68 4.05 -14.88
CA VAL A 162 8.53 5.51 -14.99
C VAL A 162 8.08 5.82 -16.40
N THR A 163 7.01 6.60 -16.50
CA THR A 163 6.53 7.23 -17.72
C THR A 163 6.52 8.75 -17.52
N ASP A 164 6.22 9.51 -18.56
CA ASP A 164 5.99 10.95 -18.47
C ASP A 164 4.75 11.32 -17.63
N PHE A 165 3.85 10.35 -17.44
CA PHE A 165 2.55 10.54 -16.85
C PHE A 165 2.39 9.87 -15.47
N GLY A 166 3.33 9.01 -15.07
CA GLY A 166 3.28 8.34 -13.79
C GLY A 166 4.56 7.61 -13.42
N ALA A 167 4.63 7.16 -12.18
CA ALA A 167 5.73 6.34 -11.69
C ALA A 167 5.25 5.32 -10.68
N PHE A 168 5.82 4.12 -10.75
CA PHE A 168 5.70 3.07 -9.76
C PHE A 168 7.09 2.57 -9.41
N ILE A 169 7.41 2.55 -8.12
CA ILE A 169 8.68 2.06 -7.59
C ILE A 169 8.37 1.08 -6.48
N LEU A 170 8.94 -0.11 -6.54
CA LEU A 170 8.86 -1.14 -5.50
C LEU A 170 10.27 -1.60 -5.19
N LYS A 171 10.72 -1.42 -3.95
CA LYS A 171 12.08 -1.75 -3.53
C LYS A 171 12.09 -2.50 -2.21
N CYS A 172 12.78 -3.63 -2.19
CA CYS A 172 13.01 -4.42 -0.99
C CYS A 172 14.45 -4.23 -0.49
N VAL A 173 14.61 -3.92 0.79
CA VAL A 173 15.90 -3.73 1.46
C VAL A 173 15.97 -4.65 2.66
N HIS A 174 17.03 -5.46 2.75
CA HIS A 174 17.27 -6.32 3.90
C HIS A 174 18.04 -5.58 4.98
N ASN A 175 17.45 -5.48 6.16
CA ASN A 175 18.16 -5.14 7.39
C ASN A 175 18.70 -6.44 8.00
N ARG A 176 20.02 -6.64 7.90
CA ARG A 176 20.70 -7.85 8.39
C ARG A 176 20.70 -7.96 9.91
N GLU A 177 20.82 -6.83 10.63
CA GLU A 177 20.88 -6.80 12.10
C GLU A 177 19.56 -7.23 12.73
N LYS A 178 18.45 -6.72 12.20
CA LYS A 178 17.09 -7.03 12.68
C LYS A 178 16.45 -8.23 11.98
N ASN A 179 17.20 -8.87 11.08
CA ASN A 179 16.74 -9.86 10.11
C ASN A 179 15.32 -9.58 9.56
N SER A 180 15.17 -8.41 8.93
CA SER A 180 13.88 -7.94 8.42
C SER A 180 13.99 -7.38 7.02
N ILE A 181 12.91 -7.48 6.25
CA ILE A 181 12.81 -6.84 4.94
C ILE A 181 11.96 -5.59 5.05
N LYS A 182 12.52 -4.45 4.70
CA LYS A 182 11.75 -3.24 4.41
C LYS A 182 11.35 -3.26 2.93
N VAL A 183 10.06 -3.33 2.66
CA VAL A 183 9.46 -3.12 1.34
C VAL A 183 9.00 -1.67 1.26
N MET A 184 9.45 -0.92 0.27
CA MET A 184 9.03 0.45 -0.01
C MET A 184 8.30 0.45 -1.33
N ARG A 185 7.10 1.00 -1.37
CA ARG A 185 6.30 1.15 -2.59
C ARG A 185 5.89 2.61 -2.75
N TYR A 186 6.27 3.20 -3.88
CA TYR A 186 5.87 4.53 -4.30
C TYR A 186 5.02 4.42 -5.55
N PHE A 187 3.90 5.13 -5.59
CA PHE A 187 3.06 5.23 -6.76
C PHE A 187 2.60 6.67 -6.96
N THR A 188 2.69 7.15 -8.19
CA THR A 188 2.06 8.40 -8.60
C THR A 188 1.55 8.34 -10.03
N VAL A 189 0.45 9.04 -10.28
CA VAL A 189 -0.06 9.33 -11.62
C VAL A 189 -0.44 10.80 -11.62
N LEU A 190 0.09 11.54 -12.59
CA LEU A 190 -0.18 12.97 -12.74
C LEU A 190 -1.56 13.17 -13.39
N PRO A 191 -2.19 14.33 -13.22
CA PRO A 191 -3.31 14.71 -14.07
C PRO A 191 -2.79 15.09 -15.46
N PHE A 192 -3.20 14.38 -16.50
CA PHE A 192 -2.84 14.69 -17.89
C PHE A 192 -4.02 14.40 -18.80
N ARG A 193 -4.14 15.03 -19.97
CA ARG A 193 -5.06 14.57 -21.02
C ARG A 193 -4.26 13.74 -22.02
N LEU A 194 -4.38 12.41 -22.04
CA LEU A 194 -3.81 11.63 -23.14
C LEU A 194 -4.73 11.63 -24.34
N GLU A 195 -4.08 11.73 -25.49
CA GLU A 195 -4.63 11.37 -26.78
C GLU A 195 -4.92 9.85 -26.84
N ALA A 196 -5.90 9.47 -27.66
CA ALA A 196 -6.28 8.06 -27.84
C ALA A 196 -5.11 7.19 -28.34
N SER A 197 -4.17 7.78 -29.08
CA SER A 197 -2.93 7.15 -29.58
C SER A 197 -2.06 6.57 -28.45
N ARG A 198 -2.10 7.16 -27.26
CA ARG A 198 -1.27 6.76 -26.11
C ARG A 198 -1.93 5.71 -25.21
N PHE A 199 -3.10 5.19 -25.59
CA PHE A 199 -3.84 4.23 -24.79
C PHE A 199 -3.06 2.94 -24.51
N LYS A 200 -2.30 2.47 -25.50
CA LYS A 200 -1.45 1.27 -25.36
C LYS A 200 -0.40 1.45 -24.26
N GLU A 201 0.16 2.65 -24.11
CA GLU A 201 1.17 2.97 -23.09
C GLU A 201 0.57 2.92 -21.67
N VAL A 202 -0.67 3.37 -21.50
CA VAL A 202 -1.38 3.29 -20.21
C VAL A 202 -1.66 1.85 -19.82
N LEU A 203 -2.12 1.04 -20.77
CA LEU A 203 -2.39 -0.38 -20.51
C LEU A 203 -1.10 -1.14 -20.18
N ASP A 204 -0.01 -0.86 -20.90
CA ASP A 204 1.31 -1.43 -20.58
C ASP A 204 1.78 -1.03 -19.18
N PHE A 205 1.67 0.26 -18.84
CA PHE A 205 1.98 0.75 -17.49
C PHE A 205 1.16 0.01 -16.42
N CYS A 206 -0.16 -0.12 -16.63
CA CYS A 206 -1.04 -0.84 -15.71
C CYS A 206 -0.68 -2.33 -15.57
N GLY A 207 -0.34 -2.99 -16.67
CA GLY A 207 0.09 -4.39 -16.70
C GLY A 207 1.37 -4.60 -15.90
N ARG A 208 2.40 -3.80 -16.18
CA ARG A 208 3.69 -3.86 -15.48
C ARG A 208 3.58 -3.56 -13.99
N VAL A 209 2.74 -2.60 -13.61
CA VAL A 209 2.42 -2.33 -12.19
C VAL A 209 1.77 -3.55 -11.54
N SER A 210 0.79 -4.15 -12.20
CA SER A 210 0.09 -5.33 -11.67
C SER A 210 1.03 -6.54 -11.50
N GLU A 211 1.95 -6.75 -12.44
CA GLU A 211 3.01 -7.76 -12.34
C GLU A 211 3.94 -7.49 -11.16
N ALA A 212 4.37 -6.23 -10.98
CA ALA A 212 5.24 -5.84 -9.88
C ALA A 212 4.58 -6.03 -8.50
N GLU A 213 3.27 -5.79 -8.39
CA GLU A 213 2.49 -6.07 -7.16
C GLU A 213 2.37 -7.57 -6.85
N GLY A 214 2.50 -8.43 -7.86
CA GLY A 214 2.49 -9.89 -7.73
C GLY A 214 3.81 -10.49 -7.27
N LEU A 215 4.88 -9.70 -7.15
CA LEU A 215 6.20 -10.20 -6.74
C LEU A 215 6.20 -10.73 -5.30
N TYR A 216 7.07 -11.70 -5.08
CA TYR A 216 7.32 -12.34 -3.78
C TYR A 216 8.82 -12.37 -3.47
N LEU A 217 9.15 -12.55 -2.20
CA LEU A 217 10.51 -12.80 -1.73
C LEU A 217 10.72 -14.29 -1.51
N LEU A 218 11.87 -14.81 -1.93
CA LEU A 218 12.29 -16.16 -1.58
C LEU A 218 13.10 -16.14 -0.29
N VAL A 219 12.78 -17.04 0.64
CA VAL A 219 13.55 -17.22 1.88
C VAL A 219 13.80 -18.70 2.20
N LYS A 220 14.89 -18.97 2.93
CA LYS A 220 15.25 -20.30 3.45
C LYS A 220 15.73 -20.20 4.89
#